data_AF-A0A194YKT4-F1
#
_entry.id   AF-A0A194YKT4-F1
#
_cell.length_a   1.000
_cell.length_b   1.000
_cell.length_c   1.000
_cell.angle_alpha   90.00
_cell.angle_beta   90.00
_cell.angle_gamma   90.00
#
_symmetry.space_group_name_H-M   'P 1'
#
loop_
_entity.id
_entity.type
_entity.pdbx_description
1 polymer ?
#
loop_
_entity_poly.entity_id
_entity_poly.type
_entity_poly.pdbx_seq_one_letter_code
_entity_poly.pdbx_strand_id
1 'polypeptide(L)'
;MAASGPPLEDCLRLLRGERDEQKLAGLLVAANICHAGDTDAVAKVYHTVGPRFLRRLLNTGIGLGKVEGRKEEEREAYLWLAVTVLAGLARVPEVAADEGVVSTVPLVAEVVAKSIDPAITEECLELLSLIEDAACKFCEPGVVDMVFLQILGLALSLTDGSKCTELAINLMQLLVHKLKVDTMIHNAVKFDALHMLTTLLSQKESPLHDSLRSIPASIWESHIRVGITAILQNRVVSSEKLHAILLAECMMSILGEDWLCEDLEVQDDQNVLPVDKFVLLVLESARVEVAVLLNELAYLKYESSKTSQTDEAVSQKQRNLAILFSLIERIIKMISNATSGEGAPIQAIRESTIMQAITGLNETISLVLDFLQDAKDHGQRKGDDLLAAARIVGSYLAEAPYACKEKTGNLLEFIFSIEGQDESSPFYSICFMLPMLSQITMEVDGCKTLASFGGYKAVIDCLVKMTEQDGMVIDNGSMFLACDTIINFMSNRNSVHIPVDSRFIRLLKALVTWAGTTDASSVTMPASCLCAMLLDLKSEEFLLSCYHFDAKTLGSLSELIIRSLQQDIPDDDREQFNQKQIIVSGYRRWADRFPHVKNVVEQHVSV
;
A
#
# COMPACT_ATOMS: atom_id res chain seq x y z
N MET A 1 55.46 -44.44 -23.69
CA MET A 1 55.11 -43.19 -22.97
C MET A 1 54.58 -42.21 -24.00
N ALA A 2 53.26 -42.10 -24.12
CA ALA A 2 52.60 -41.10 -24.97
C ALA A 2 52.02 -40.03 -24.04
N ALA A 3 52.49 -38.79 -24.19
CA ALA A 3 51.98 -37.66 -23.43
C ALA A 3 50.64 -37.23 -24.05
N SER A 4 49.54 -37.54 -23.36
CA SER A 4 48.23 -36.94 -23.61
C SER A 4 48.32 -35.45 -23.29
N GLY A 5 48.09 -34.58 -24.27
CA GLY A 5 47.89 -33.15 -24.02
C GLY A 5 46.75 -32.93 -23.03
N PRO A 6 46.69 -31.78 -22.33
CA PRO A 6 45.62 -31.55 -21.37
C PRO A 6 44.27 -31.64 -22.08
N PRO A 7 43.24 -32.27 -21.47
CA PRO A 7 41.94 -32.52 -22.08
C PRO A 7 41.25 -31.25 -22.64
N LEU A 8 41.63 -30.08 -22.14
CA LEU A 8 41.19 -28.77 -22.64
C LEU A 8 41.71 -28.44 -24.05
N GLU A 9 42.95 -28.79 -24.40
CA GLU A 9 43.55 -28.41 -25.69
C GLU A 9 42.88 -29.17 -26.86
N ASP A 10 42.51 -30.42 -26.63
CA ASP A 10 41.73 -31.21 -27.60
C ASP A 10 40.29 -30.70 -27.73
N CYS A 11 39.70 -30.20 -26.64
CA CYS A 11 38.43 -29.48 -26.67
C CYS A 11 38.54 -28.19 -27.52
N LEU A 12 39.56 -27.36 -27.30
CA LEU A 12 39.77 -26.13 -28.07
C LEU A 12 39.96 -26.41 -29.57
N ARG A 13 40.60 -27.52 -29.94
CA ARG A 13 40.72 -27.94 -31.35
C ARG A 13 39.37 -28.24 -31.99
N LEU A 14 38.46 -28.89 -31.27
CA LEU A 14 37.09 -29.15 -31.75
C LEU A 14 36.31 -27.84 -31.94
N LEU A 15 36.44 -26.90 -31.00
CA LEU A 15 35.79 -25.59 -31.06
C LEU A 15 36.28 -24.70 -32.22
N ARG A 16 37.53 -24.91 -32.67
CA ARG A 16 38.09 -24.25 -33.87
C ARG A 16 37.66 -24.90 -35.19
N GLY A 17 36.94 -26.02 -35.15
CA GLY A 17 36.47 -26.71 -36.35
C GLY A 17 35.59 -25.82 -37.24
N GLU A 18 35.63 -26.03 -38.55
CA GLU A 18 34.84 -25.23 -39.51
C GLU A 18 33.35 -25.62 -39.52
N ARG A 19 33.04 -26.85 -39.07
CA ARG A 19 31.69 -27.40 -39.04
C ARG A 19 30.98 -27.14 -37.72
N ASP A 20 29.70 -26.80 -37.77
CA ASP A 20 28.88 -26.56 -36.59
C ASP A 20 28.81 -27.80 -35.68
N GLU A 21 28.78 -29.02 -36.25
CA GLU A 21 28.76 -30.25 -35.46
C GLU A 21 30.05 -30.45 -34.64
N GLN A 22 31.20 -30.01 -35.17
CA GLN A 22 32.46 -30.06 -34.44
C GLN A 22 32.49 -29.08 -33.28
N LYS A 23 31.95 -27.87 -33.49
CA LYS A 23 31.82 -26.85 -32.46
C LYS A 23 30.84 -27.28 -31.36
N LEU A 24 29.70 -27.87 -31.72
CA LEU A 24 28.73 -28.42 -30.76
C LEU A 24 29.33 -29.57 -29.93
N ALA A 25 30.03 -30.50 -30.59
CA ALA A 25 30.72 -31.58 -29.89
C ALA A 25 31.79 -31.02 -28.93
N GLY A 26 32.54 -29.99 -29.36
CA GLY A 26 33.48 -29.30 -28.49
C GLY A 26 32.81 -28.63 -27.28
N LEU A 27 31.63 -28.01 -27.44
CA LEU A 27 30.90 -27.38 -26.34
C LEU A 27 30.40 -28.40 -25.31
N LEU A 28 29.93 -29.56 -25.76
CA LEU A 28 29.55 -30.67 -24.88
C LEU A 28 30.75 -31.24 -24.11
N VAL A 29 31.91 -31.29 -24.76
CA VAL A 29 33.17 -31.69 -24.12
C VAL A 29 33.63 -30.63 -23.11
N ALA A 30 33.50 -29.34 -23.43
CA ALA A 30 33.79 -28.25 -22.52
C ALA A 30 32.95 -28.32 -21.23
N ALA A 31 31.65 -28.60 -21.34
CA ALA A 31 30.75 -28.75 -20.19
C ALA A 31 31.18 -29.86 -19.20
N ASN A 32 31.95 -30.86 -19.66
CA ASN A 32 32.46 -31.94 -18.82
C ASN A 32 33.86 -31.69 -18.25
N ILE A 33 34.66 -30.82 -18.89
CA ILE A 33 36.06 -30.57 -18.55
C ILE A 33 36.23 -29.30 -17.73
N CYS A 34 35.42 -28.26 -18.00
CA CYS A 34 35.42 -27.04 -17.22
C CYS A 34 34.74 -27.31 -15.87
N HIS A 35 35.53 -27.37 -14.80
CA HIS A 35 34.99 -27.49 -13.45
C HIS A 35 34.38 -26.16 -12.98
N ALA A 36 33.39 -26.23 -12.10
CA ALA A 36 32.81 -25.04 -11.47
C ALA A 36 33.91 -24.22 -10.77
N GLY A 37 34.14 -22.99 -11.24
CA GLY A 37 35.16 -22.07 -10.72
C GLY A 37 36.42 -21.91 -11.56
N ASP A 38 36.62 -22.68 -12.64
CA ASP A 38 37.76 -22.47 -13.57
C ASP A 38 37.42 -21.38 -14.61
N THR A 39 37.51 -20.12 -14.18
CA THR A 39 37.17 -18.93 -14.99
C THR A 39 38.04 -18.82 -16.25
N ASP A 40 39.32 -19.17 -16.15
CA ASP A 40 40.30 -19.08 -17.24
C ASP A 40 40.00 -20.09 -18.36
N ALA A 41 39.61 -21.32 -18.01
CA ALA A 41 39.22 -22.32 -19.01
C ALA A 41 37.93 -21.92 -19.73
N VAL A 42 36.94 -21.40 -18.99
CA VAL A 42 35.65 -20.97 -19.55
C VAL A 42 35.81 -19.76 -20.47
N ALA A 43 36.61 -18.76 -20.10
CA ALA A 43 36.93 -17.63 -20.96
C ALA A 43 37.63 -18.08 -22.27
N LYS A 44 38.58 -19.01 -22.18
CA LYS A 44 39.24 -19.59 -23.37
C LYS A 44 38.27 -20.33 -24.28
N VAL A 45 37.31 -21.06 -23.73
CA VAL A 45 36.25 -21.72 -24.49
C VAL A 45 35.40 -20.69 -25.23
N TYR A 46 34.95 -19.63 -24.53
CA TYR A 46 34.17 -18.54 -25.13
C TYR A 46 34.90 -17.89 -26.32
N HIS A 47 36.14 -17.43 -26.12
CA HIS A 47 36.92 -16.79 -27.17
C HIS A 47 37.23 -17.72 -28.34
N THR A 48 37.35 -19.02 -28.09
CA THR A 48 37.65 -20.00 -29.15
C THR A 48 36.43 -20.34 -30.00
N VAL A 49 35.24 -20.40 -29.40
CA VAL A 49 33.97 -20.58 -30.13
C VAL A 49 33.60 -19.33 -30.93
N GLY A 50 33.75 -18.20 -30.27
CA GLY A 50 33.41 -16.87 -30.76
C GLY A 50 31.91 -16.55 -30.70
N PRO A 51 31.55 -15.28 -30.42
CA PRO A 51 30.17 -14.85 -30.21
C PRO A 51 29.27 -15.04 -31.45
N ARG A 52 29.86 -15.01 -32.66
CA ARG A 52 29.11 -15.21 -33.91
C ARG A 52 28.48 -16.59 -34.01
N PHE A 53 29.14 -17.63 -33.50
CA PHE A 53 28.60 -18.98 -33.52
C PHE A 53 27.45 -19.11 -32.52
N LEU A 54 27.62 -18.61 -31.30
CA LEU A 54 26.59 -18.61 -30.27
C LEU A 54 25.33 -17.84 -30.71
N ARG A 55 25.50 -16.68 -31.34
CA ARG A 55 24.39 -15.90 -31.91
C ARG A 55 23.67 -16.64 -33.04
N ARG A 56 24.40 -17.36 -33.90
CA ARG A 56 23.78 -18.21 -34.95
C ARG A 56 23.00 -19.38 -34.36
N LEU A 57 23.51 -19.98 -33.29
CA LEU A 57 22.84 -21.05 -32.57
C LEU A 57 21.51 -20.56 -31.98
N LEU A 58 21.54 -19.41 -31.31
CA LEU A 58 20.35 -18.75 -30.76
C LEU A 58 19.33 -18.39 -31.86
N ASN A 59 19.77 -17.73 -32.94
CA ASN A 59 18.90 -17.39 -34.08
C ASN A 59 18.24 -18.63 -34.71
N THR A 60 18.94 -19.75 -34.75
CA THR A 60 18.42 -21.02 -35.27
C THR A 60 17.31 -21.56 -34.38
N GLY A 61 17.46 -21.45 -33.05
CA GLY A 61 16.43 -21.80 -32.09
C GLY A 61 15.19 -20.92 -32.18
N ILE A 62 15.37 -19.59 -32.34
CA ILE A 62 14.27 -18.61 -32.47
C ILE A 62 13.53 -18.75 -33.82
N GLY A 63 14.16 -19.36 -34.83
CA GLY A 63 13.62 -19.43 -36.19
C GLY A 63 13.94 -18.20 -37.05
N LEU A 64 14.86 -17.34 -36.60
CA LEU A 64 15.42 -16.22 -37.37
C LEU A 64 16.53 -16.74 -38.30
N GLY A 65 16.12 -17.53 -39.30
CA GLY A 65 17.03 -18.09 -40.31
C GLY A 65 16.25 -18.75 -41.45
N LYS A 66 16.69 -18.54 -42.70
CA LYS A 66 16.09 -19.10 -43.92
C LYS A 66 16.29 -20.62 -44.03
N VAL A 67 15.71 -21.39 -43.12
CA VAL A 67 15.64 -22.86 -43.24
C VAL A 67 14.18 -23.27 -43.14
N GLU A 68 13.50 -23.16 -44.28
CA GLU A 68 12.21 -23.82 -44.49
C GLU A 68 12.40 -25.33 -44.30
N GLY A 69 11.63 -25.94 -43.38
CA GLY A 69 11.53 -27.40 -43.27
C GLY A 69 12.09 -28.08 -42.02
N ARG A 70 12.63 -27.38 -41.01
CA ARG A 70 12.94 -28.00 -39.69
C ARG A 70 11.69 -28.16 -38.84
N LYS A 71 11.57 -29.30 -38.16
CA LYS A 71 10.49 -29.56 -37.18
C LYS A 71 10.63 -28.64 -35.97
N GLU A 72 9.50 -28.27 -35.38
CA GLU A 72 9.41 -27.40 -34.20
C GLU A 72 10.25 -27.94 -33.02
N GLU A 73 10.18 -29.25 -32.77
CA GLU A 73 10.96 -29.98 -31.76
C GLU A 73 12.49 -29.81 -31.93
N GLU A 74 12.99 -29.76 -33.16
CA GLU A 74 14.42 -29.58 -33.43
C GLU A 74 14.85 -28.14 -33.11
N ARG A 75 13.99 -27.15 -33.39
CA ARG A 75 14.27 -25.74 -33.09
C ARG A 75 14.32 -25.48 -31.60
N GLU A 76 13.39 -26.09 -30.86
CA GLU A 76 13.35 -25.99 -29.40
C GLU A 76 14.60 -26.60 -28.74
N ALA A 77 15.08 -27.76 -29.23
CA ALA A 77 16.33 -28.34 -28.76
C ALA A 77 17.56 -27.44 -29.03
N TYR A 78 17.60 -26.77 -30.19
CA TYR A 78 18.65 -25.78 -30.49
C TYR A 78 18.56 -24.54 -29.60
N LEU A 79 17.34 -24.08 -29.30
CA LEU A 79 17.08 -22.95 -28.44
C LEU A 79 17.54 -23.24 -27.02
N TRP A 80 17.11 -24.37 -26.44
CA TRP A 80 17.50 -24.80 -25.11
C TRP A 80 19.04 -24.90 -24.99
N LEU A 81 19.69 -25.55 -25.96
CA LEU A 81 21.14 -25.66 -25.98
C LEU A 81 21.84 -24.30 -26.08
N ALA A 82 21.32 -23.37 -26.89
CA ALA A 82 21.88 -22.03 -27.04
C ALA A 82 21.84 -21.27 -25.72
N VAL A 83 20.68 -21.27 -25.05
CA VAL A 83 20.46 -20.56 -23.79
C VAL A 83 21.31 -21.15 -22.68
N THR A 84 21.30 -22.48 -22.50
CA THR A 84 22.09 -23.14 -21.45
C THR A 84 23.60 -22.93 -21.63
N VAL A 85 24.10 -23.01 -22.87
CA VAL A 85 25.52 -22.74 -23.14
C VAL A 85 25.86 -21.28 -22.85
N LEU A 86 25.03 -20.33 -23.30
CA LEU A 86 25.24 -18.92 -23.03
C LEU A 86 25.21 -18.61 -21.53
N ALA A 87 24.22 -19.14 -20.79
CA ALA A 87 24.10 -18.98 -19.34
C ALA A 87 25.35 -19.53 -18.62
N GLY A 88 25.78 -20.75 -18.99
CA GLY A 88 26.97 -21.37 -18.42
C GLY A 88 28.25 -20.57 -18.65
N LEU A 89 28.42 -19.99 -19.84
CA LEU A 89 29.57 -19.13 -20.18
C LEU A 89 29.50 -17.77 -19.48
N ALA A 90 28.31 -17.18 -19.38
CA ALA A 90 28.07 -15.86 -18.76
C ALA A 90 28.24 -15.87 -17.23
N ARG A 91 28.38 -17.03 -16.59
CA ARG A 91 28.76 -17.11 -15.16
C ARG A 91 30.17 -16.55 -14.88
N VAL A 92 31.00 -16.35 -15.92
CA VAL A 92 32.28 -15.66 -15.81
C VAL A 92 32.08 -14.17 -16.12
N PRO A 93 32.38 -13.25 -15.17
CA PRO A 93 32.12 -11.81 -15.35
C PRO A 93 32.74 -11.20 -16.62
N GLU A 94 33.98 -11.60 -16.95
CA GLU A 94 34.66 -11.15 -18.18
C GLU A 94 33.89 -11.51 -19.46
N VAL A 95 33.28 -12.71 -19.50
CA VAL A 95 32.49 -13.17 -20.64
C VAL A 95 31.13 -12.48 -20.66
N ALA A 96 30.51 -12.29 -19.51
CA ALA A 96 29.23 -11.60 -19.37
C ALA A 96 29.27 -10.14 -19.84
N ALA A 97 30.40 -9.47 -19.63
CA ALA A 97 30.65 -8.09 -20.06
C ALA A 97 31.05 -7.97 -21.54
N ASP A 98 31.32 -9.07 -22.25
CA ASP A 98 31.72 -9.02 -23.66
C ASP A 98 30.56 -8.56 -24.56
N GLU A 99 30.84 -7.64 -25.50
CA GLU A 99 29.85 -7.07 -26.43
C GLU A 99 29.08 -8.16 -27.20
N GLY A 100 29.74 -9.29 -27.49
CA GLY A 100 29.14 -10.43 -28.13
C GLY A 100 27.97 -11.03 -27.34
N VAL A 101 28.12 -11.17 -26.02
CA VAL A 101 27.08 -11.67 -25.11
C VAL A 101 26.03 -10.60 -24.84
N VAL A 102 26.43 -9.36 -24.55
CA VAL A 102 25.52 -8.23 -24.33
C VAL A 102 24.59 -8.02 -25.53
N SER A 103 25.09 -8.19 -26.77
CA SER A 103 24.28 -8.06 -27.98
C SER A 103 23.20 -9.13 -28.16
N THR A 104 23.20 -10.19 -27.34
CA THR A 104 22.16 -11.24 -27.37
C THR A 104 20.94 -10.91 -26.53
N VAL A 105 21.02 -9.92 -25.63
CA VAL A 105 19.92 -9.55 -24.70
C VAL A 105 18.58 -9.34 -25.41
N PRO A 106 18.46 -8.59 -26.53
CA PRO A 106 17.19 -8.44 -27.24
C PRO A 106 16.60 -9.76 -27.77
N LEU A 107 17.47 -10.70 -28.18
CA LEU A 107 17.04 -12.00 -28.69
C LEU A 107 16.57 -12.92 -27.55
N VAL A 108 17.26 -12.89 -26.42
CA VAL A 108 16.87 -13.64 -25.22
C VAL A 108 15.57 -13.09 -24.65
N ALA A 109 15.39 -11.77 -24.64
CA ALA A 109 14.13 -11.12 -24.28
C ALA A 109 12.96 -11.55 -25.17
N GLU A 110 13.17 -11.64 -26.49
CA GLU A 110 12.17 -12.14 -27.44
C GLU A 110 11.79 -13.61 -27.15
N VAL A 111 12.75 -14.44 -26.76
CA VAL A 111 12.51 -15.82 -26.33
C VAL A 111 11.65 -15.86 -25.08
N VAL A 112 11.99 -15.06 -24.07
CA VAL A 112 11.23 -14.97 -22.80
C VAL A 112 9.78 -14.58 -23.07
N ALA A 113 9.54 -13.61 -23.96
CA ALA A 113 8.18 -13.15 -24.29
C ALA A 113 7.33 -14.16 -25.08
N LYS A 114 7.97 -15.10 -25.78
CA LYS A 114 7.28 -16.08 -26.66
C LYS A 114 7.25 -17.50 -26.09
N SER A 115 8.13 -17.81 -25.14
CA SER A 115 8.25 -19.15 -24.57
C SER A 115 7.05 -19.48 -23.69
N ILE A 116 6.52 -20.69 -23.89
CA ILE A 116 5.50 -21.29 -23.02
C ILE A 116 6.17 -22.30 -22.05
N ASP A 117 7.41 -22.70 -22.31
CA ASP A 117 8.17 -23.59 -21.45
C ASP A 117 8.78 -22.79 -20.27
N PRO A 118 8.41 -23.10 -19.01
CA PRO A 118 8.99 -22.46 -17.83
C PRO A 118 10.49 -22.73 -17.70
N ALA A 119 11.01 -23.89 -18.11
CA ALA A 119 12.43 -24.22 -17.95
C ALA A 119 13.32 -23.38 -18.87
N ILE A 120 12.91 -23.15 -20.12
CA ILE A 120 13.59 -22.24 -21.05
C ILE A 120 13.52 -20.80 -20.53
N THR A 121 12.36 -20.41 -19.98
CA THR A 121 12.14 -19.07 -19.43
C THR A 121 13.07 -18.81 -18.24
N GLU A 122 13.17 -19.74 -17.30
CA GLU A 122 14.08 -19.66 -16.15
C GLU A 122 15.55 -19.52 -16.55
N GLU A 123 16.03 -20.34 -17.48
CA GLU A 123 17.41 -20.28 -17.96
C GLU A 123 17.72 -18.98 -18.72
N CYS A 124 16.76 -18.47 -19.50
CA CYS A 124 16.89 -17.16 -20.14
C CYS A 124 17.00 -16.03 -19.10
N LEU A 125 16.17 -16.06 -18.06
CA LEU A 125 16.21 -15.07 -16.99
C LEU A 125 17.51 -15.17 -16.18
N GLU A 126 18.03 -16.38 -15.94
CA GLU A 126 19.34 -16.57 -15.29
C GLU A 126 20.46 -15.93 -16.13
N LEU A 127 20.53 -16.24 -17.43
CA LEU A 127 21.48 -15.60 -18.36
C LEU A 127 21.40 -14.08 -18.30
N LEU A 128 20.18 -13.55 -18.36
CA LEU A 128 19.89 -12.14 -18.30
C LEU A 128 20.35 -11.48 -16.99
N SER A 129 20.25 -12.17 -15.86
CA SER A 129 20.73 -11.69 -14.55
C SER A 129 22.25 -11.66 -14.43
N LEU A 130 22.97 -12.46 -15.23
CA LEU A 130 24.43 -12.56 -15.22
C LEU A 130 25.12 -11.45 -16.03
N ILE A 131 24.43 -10.88 -17.01
CA ILE A 131 25.00 -9.87 -17.92
C ILE A 131 24.96 -8.50 -17.23
N GLU A 132 26.14 -7.98 -16.85
CA GLU A 132 26.33 -6.75 -16.08
C GLU A 132 25.68 -5.50 -16.73
N ASP A 133 25.65 -5.46 -18.08
CA ASP A 133 25.04 -4.38 -18.87
C ASP A 133 23.66 -4.74 -19.47
N ALA A 134 23.04 -5.85 -19.04
CA ALA A 134 21.74 -6.26 -19.54
C ALA A 134 20.68 -5.19 -19.30
N ALA A 135 20.76 -4.45 -18.19
CA ALA A 135 19.83 -3.35 -17.91
C ALA A 135 19.86 -2.22 -18.95
N CYS A 136 21.02 -1.92 -19.55
CA CYS A 136 21.09 -0.94 -20.66
C CYS A 136 20.35 -1.44 -21.90
N LYS A 137 20.46 -2.75 -22.18
CA LYS A 137 19.79 -3.39 -23.32
C LYS A 137 18.33 -3.72 -23.05
N PHE A 138 17.97 -3.96 -21.80
CA PHE A 138 16.58 -4.12 -21.38
C PHE A 138 15.80 -2.85 -21.63
N CYS A 139 16.37 -1.69 -21.29
CA CYS A 139 15.77 -0.39 -21.54
C CYS A 139 15.79 0.05 -23.02
N GLU A 140 16.22 -0.80 -23.98
CA GLU A 140 16.02 -0.49 -25.39
C GLU A 140 14.52 -0.60 -25.75
N PRO A 141 13.97 0.34 -26.55
CA PRO A 141 12.57 0.30 -26.96
C PRO A 141 12.19 -1.04 -27.59
N GLY A 142 11.17 -1.70 -27.05
CA GLY A 142 10.68 -3.01 -27.47
C GLY A 142 11.26 -4.22 -26.72
N VAL A 143 12.44 -4.11 -26.11
CA VAL A 143 12.99 -5.17 -25.23
C VAL A 143 12.34 -5.10 -23.85
N VAL A 144 12.12 -3.87 -23.35
CA VAL A 144 11.40 -3.58 -22.11
C VAL A 144 10.04 -4.27 -22.10
N ASP A 145 9.19 -3.97 -23.09
CA ASP A 145 7.79 -4.44 -23.11
C ASP A 145 7.69 -5.96 -23.11
N MET A 146 8.62 -6.63 -23.80
CA MET A 146 8.68 -8.09 -23.94
C MET A 146 9.03 -8.77 -22.62
N VAL A 147 10.05 -8.25 -21.91
CA VAL A 147 10.55 -8.85 -20.67
C VAL A 147 9.66 -8.46 -19.49
N PHE A 148 9.18 -7.22 -19.47
CA PHE A 148 8.36 -6.66 -18.41
C PHE A 148 7.04 -7.40 -18.23
N LEU A 149 6.31 -7.70 -19.30
CA LEU A 149 5.03 -8.42 -19.22
C LEU A 149 5.20 -9.84 -18.68
N GLN A 150 6.30 -10.51 -19.04
CA GLN A 150 6.59 -11.86 -18.57
C GLN A 150 7.09 -11.86 -17.12
N ILE A 151 7.93 -10.89 -16.72
CA ILE A 151 8.31 -10.69 -15.31
C ILE A 151 7.07 -10.39 -14.46
N LEU A 152 6.17 -9.53 -14.93
CA LEU A 152 4.92 -9.22 -14.25
C LEU A 152 4.03 -10.47 -14.15
N GLY A 153 3.91 -11.25 -15.23
CA GLY A 153 3.20 -12.52 -15.24
C GLY A 153 3.80 -13.56 -14.29
N LEU A 154 5.13 -13.64 -14.19
CA LEU A 154 5.85 -14.49 -13.24
C LEU A 154 5.62 -13.99 -11.81
N ALA A 155 5.85 -12.70 -11.51
CA ALA A 155 5.65 -12.14 -10.18
C ALA A 155 4.22 -12.32 -9.64
N LEU A 156 3.20 -12.37 -10.52
CA LEU A 156 1.79 -12.58 -10.18
C LEU A 156 1.36 -14.05 -10.07
N SER A 157 2.13 -15.01 -10.59
CA SER A 157 1.73 -16.43 -10.70
C SER A 157 2.41 -17.38 -9.70
N LEU A 158 3.30 -16.88 -8.84
CA LEU A 158 4.21 -17.73 -8.07
C LEU A 158 3.75 -18.03 -6.64
N THR A 159 4.09 -19.23 -6.19
CA THR A 159 4.11 -19.65 -4.78
C THR A 159 5.49 -19.34 -4.17
N ASP A 160 5.53 -19.02 -2.87
CA ASP A 160 6.77 -18.68 -2.14
C ASP A 160 7.92 -19.66 -2.36
N GLY A 161 9.14 -19.12 -2.55
CA GLY A 161 10.40 -19.89 -2.60
C GLY A 161 10.83 -20.43 -3.96
N SER A 162 10.22 -19.99 -5.07
CA SER A 162 10.58 -20.43 -6.42
C SER A 162 11.83 -19.74 -7.00
N LYS A 163 12.57 -20.40 -7.91
CA LYS A 163 13.69 -19.82 -8.70
C LYS A 163 13.25 -18.57 -9.47
N CYS A 164 11.99 -18.50 -9.90
CA CYS A 164 11.43 -17.33 -10.58
C CYS A 164 11.32 -16.09 -9.69
N THR A 165 11.10 -16.27 -8.38
CA THR A 165 11.08 -15.15 -7.41
C THR A 165 12.47 -14.55 -7.24
N GLU A 166 13.51 -15.39 -7.18
CA GLU A 166 14.92 -14.97 -7.15
C GLU A 166 15.29 -14.19 -8.43
N LEU A 167 14.84 -14.65 -9.59
CA LEU A 167 15.06 -13.98 -10.87
C LEU A 167 14.35 -12.61 -10.95
N ALA A 168 13.13 -12.50 -10.43
CA ALA A 168 12.41 -11.22 -10.34
C ALA A 168 13.16 -10.22 -9.44
N ILE A 169 13.73 -10.69 -8.32
CA ILE A 169 14.57 -9.87 -7.44
C ILE A 169 15.85 -9.42 -8.15
N ASN A 170 16.54 -10.31 -8.88
CA ASN A 170 17.76 -9.95 -9.62
C ASN A 170 17.49 -8.90 -10.71
N LEU A 171 16.37 -9.03 -11.43
CA LEU A 171 15.95 -8.05 -12.44
C LEU A 171 15.57 -6.71 -11.81
N MET A 172 14.91 -6.72 -10.65
CA MET A 172 14.67 -5.51 -9.88
C MET A 172 15.98 -4.85 -9.46
N GLN A 173 16.96 -5.62 -8.95
CA GLN A 173 18.27 -5.09 -8.57
C GLN A 173 18.98 -4.42 -9.76
N LEU A 174 18.86 -4.98 -10.96
CA LEU A 174 19.36 -4.36 -12.20
C LEU A 174 18.67 -3.02 -12.51
N LEU A 175 17.33 -2.95 -12.39
CA LEU A 175 16.57 -1.70 -12.57
C LEU A 175 16.95 -0.66 -11.51
N VAL A 176 17.08 -1.08 -10.25
CA VAL A 176 17.48 -0.23 -9.13
C VAL A 176 18.91 0.30 -9.32
N HIS A 177 19.82 -0.53 -9.81
CA HIS A 177 21.18 -0.12 -10.15
C HIS A 177 21.16 0.96 -11.23
N LYS A 178 20.35 0.84 -12.30
CA LYS A 178 20.23 1.90 -13.32
C LYS A 178 19.51 3.16 -12.83
N LEU A 179 18.59 3.04 -11.88
CA LEU A 179 18.00 4.21 -11.23
C LEU A 179 19.05 5.02 -10.45
N LYS A 180 20.05 4.34 -9.86
CA LYS A 180 21.19 4.93 -9.15
C LYS A 180 22.27 5.48 -10.10
N VAL A 181 22.72 4.67 -11.06
CA VAL A 181 23.87 4.98 -11.94
C VAL A 181 23.62 6.28 -12.71
N ASP A 182 24.59 7.20 -12.60
CA ASP A 182 24.53 8.58 -13.11
C ASP A 182 23.41 9.44 -12.52
N THR A 183 23.61 9.87 -11.27
CA THR A 183 22.81 10.94 -10.64
C THR A 183 22.87 12.27 -11.41
N MET A 184 23.88 12.47 -12.25
CA MET A 184 24.09 13.67 -13.06
C MET A 184 23.48 13.62 -14.46
N ILE A 185 23.18 12.43 -15.03
CA ILE A 185 22.64 12.29 -16.39
C ILE A 185 21.26 11.66 -16.31
N HIS A 186 20.24 12.46 -16.60
CA HIS A 186 18.87 11.97 -16.75
C HIS A 186 18.63 11.56 -18.19
N ASN A 187 18.65 10.26 -18.47
CA ASN A 187 18.39 9.66 -19.78
C ASN A 187 17.07 8.89 -19.78
N ALA A 188 16.56 8.55 -20.97
CA ALA A 188 15.30 7.82 -21.13
C ALA A 188 15.30 6.48 -20.35
N VAL A 189 16.43 5.77 -20.38
CA VAL A 189 16.67 4.50 -19.67
C VAL A 189 16.36 4.61 -18.17
N LYS A 190 16.75 5.71 -17.52
CA LYS A 190 16.48 5.95 -16.09
C LYS A 190 14.99 6.12 -15.80
N PHE A 191 14.26 6.78 -16.69
CA PHE A 191 12.81 6.94 -16.54
C PHE A 191 12.07 5.66 -16.85
N ASP A 192 12.51 4.89 -17.85
CA ASP A 192 11.96 3.57 -18.13
C ASP A 192 12.14 2.62 -16.93
N ALA A 193 13.31 2.67 -16.28
CA ALA A 193 13.56 1.94 -15.03
C ALA A 193 12.63 2.39 -13.90
N LEU A 194 12.41 3.70 -13.73
CA LEU A 194 11.46 4.24 -12.77
C LEU A 194 10.04 3.71 -13.02
N HIS A 195 9.53 3.83 -14.25
CA HIS A 195 8.19 3.39 -14.62
C HIS A 195 7.97 1.91 -14.38
N MET A 196 8.95 1.10 -14.75
CA MET A 196 8.91 -0.34 -14.52
C MET A 196 8.88 -0.68 -13.03
N LEU A 197 9.76 -0.08 -12.23
CA LEU A 197 9.80 -0.31 -10.78
C LEU A 197 8.48 0.10 -10.13
N THR A 198 7.93 1.27 -10.46
CA THR A 198 6.64 1.72 -9.94
C THR A 198 5.53 0.75 -10.31
N THR A 199 5.51 0.24 -11.55
CA THR A 199 4.46 -0.68 -12.01
C THR A 199 4.58 -2.08 -11.37
N LEU A 200 5.81 -2.57 -11.17
CA LEU A 200 6.08 -3.85 -10.49
C LEU A 200 5.72 -3.78 -9.00
N LEU A 201 6.15 -2.73 -8.32
CA LEU A 201 6.00 -2.61 -6.87
C LEU A 201 4.60 -2.16 -6.43
N SER A 202 3.83 -1.50 -7.31
CA SER A 202 2.45 -1.07 -7.02
C SER A 202 1.41 -2.20 -7.01
N GLN A 203 1.79 -3.43 -7.36
CA GLN A 203 0.91 -4.60 -7.26
C GLN A 203 0.64 -4.94 -5.78
N LYS A 204 -0.63 -4.94 -5.37
CA LYS A 204 -1.01 -5.25 -3.98
C LYS A 204 -0.79 -6.73 -3.66
N GLU A 205 -0.23 -7.00 -2.48
CA GLU A 205 -0.12 -8.34 -1.88
C GLU A 205 0.50 -9.37 -2.83
N SER A 206 1.68 -9.04 -3.38
CA SER A 206 2.43 -9.98 -4.22
C SER A 206 3.41 -10.82 -3.38
N PRO A 207 3.66 -12.09 -3.74
CA PRO A 207 4.74 -12.90 -3.16
C PRO A 207 6.11 -12.22 -3.25
N LEU A 208 6.27 -11.32 -4.22
CA LEU A 208 7.43 -10.46 -4.36
C LEU A 208 7.62 -9.55 -3.14
N HIS A 209 6.54 -8.98 -2.57
CA HIS A 209 6.63 -8.11 -1.39
C HIS A 209 7.14 -8.88 -0.17
N ASP A 210 6.64 -10.10 0.07
CA ASP A 210 7.07 -10.92 1.20
C ASP A 210 8.53 -11.38 1.02
N SER A 211 8.89 -11.73 -0.21
CA SER A 211 10.26 -12.06 -0.56
C SER A 211 11.19 -10.86 -0.36
N LEU A 212 10.80 -9.66 -0.78
CA LEU A 212 11.57 -8.43 -0.56
C LEU A 212 11.78 -8.13 0.91
N ARG A 213 10.74 -8.26 1.75
CA ARG A 213 10.82 -8.06 3.21
C ARG A 213 11.78 -9.04 3.89
N SER A 214 11.94 -10.24 3.32
CA SER A 214 12.84 -11.26 3.84
C SER A 214 14.32 -11.03 3.52
N ILE A 215 14.63 -10.12 2.57
CA ILE A 215 16.00 -9.78 2.19
C ILE A 215 16.59 -8.84 3.26
N PRO A 216 17.64 -9.24 4.01
CA PRO A 216 18.23 -8.38 5.04
C PRO A 216 18.85 -7.10 4.45
N ALA A 217 18.75 -5.99 5.20
CA ALA A 217 19.41 -4.68 5.03
C ALA A 217 20.12 -4.52 3.69
N SER A 218 19.33 -4.17 2.70
CA SER A 218 19.64 -4.46 1.31
C SER A 218 20.05 -3.18 0.60
N ILE A 219 21.12 -3.28 -0.19
CA ILE A 219 21.64 -2.17 -1.00
C ILE A 219 20.54 -1.56 -1.91
N TRP A 220 19.48 -2.32 -2.25
CA TRP A 220 18.45 -1.87 -3.17
C TRP A 220 17.54 -0.78 -2.59
N GLU A 221 17.21 -0.82 -1.29
CA GLU A 221 16.33 0.18 -0.66
C GLU A 221 16.98 1.57 -0.64
N SER A 222 18.29 1.62 -0.40
CA SER A 222 19.08 2.84 -0.39
C SER A 222 19.35 3.36 -1.80
N HIS A 223 19.55 2.47 -2.77
CA HIS A 223 19.66 2.83 -4.19
C HIS A 223 18.36 3.42 -4.75
N ILE A 224 17.19 2.88 -4.39
CA ILE A 224 15.90 3.48 -4.75
C ILE A 224 15.79 4.88 -4.16
N ARG A 225 16.15 5.06 -2.88
CA ARG A 225 16.16 6.37 -2.22
C ARG A 225 17.04 7.39 -2.95
N VAL A 226 18.26 7.00 -3.33
CA VAL A 226 19.19 7.84 -4.11
C VAL A 226 18.59 8.20 -5.47
N GLY A 227 17.98 7.22 -6.15
CA GLY A 227 17.30 7.39 -7.43
C GLY A 227 16.15 8.40 -7.39
N ILE A 228 15.23 8.22 -6.43
CA ILE A 228 14.11 9.14 -6.15
C ILE A 228 14.65 10.54 -5.85
N THR A 229 15.66 10.64 -4.98
CA THR A 229 16.28 11.92 -4.60
C THR A 229 16.78 12.67 -5.84
N ALA A 230 17.53 12.00 -6.71
CA ALA A 230 18.06 12.61 -7.93
C ALA A 230 16.95 13.12 -8.86
N ILE A 231 15.84 12.39 -8.99
CA ILE A 231 14.71 12.80 -9.84
C ILE A 231 13.98 14.00 -9.22
N LEU A 232 13.67 13.96 -7.92
CA LEU A 232 12.90 15.02 -7.26
C LEU A 232 13.66 16.35 -7.19
N GLN A 233 14.99 16.31 -7.01
CA GLN A 233 15.85 17.50 -7.01
C GLN A 233 16.00 18.13 -8.40
N ASN A 234 15.73 17.39 -9.48
CA ASN A 234 15.84 17.90 -10.83
C ASN A 234 14.72 18.92 -11.13
N ARG A 235 15.09 20.04 -11.75
CA ARG A 235 14.15 21.12 -12.12
C ARG A 235 13.57 21.00 -13.53
N VAL A 236 14.18 20.18 -14.38
CA VAL A 236 13.87 20.06 -15.82
C VAL A 236 12.86 18.93 -16.09
N VAL A 237 12.74 17.98 -15.17
CA VAL A 237 12.01 16.72 -15.38
C VAL A 237 10.75 16.69 -14.50
N SER A 238 9.75 17.52 -14.81
CA SER A 238 8.52 17.58 -14.00
C SER A 238 7.60 16.37 -14.20
N SER A 239 7.52 15.81 -15.42
CA SER A 239 6.64 14.66 -15.74
C SER A 239 6.96 13.39 -14.94
N GLU A 240 8.23 13.22 -14.55
CA GLU A 240 8.72 12.00 -13.90
C GLU A 240 8.65 12.10 -12.36
N LYS A 241 8.41 13.29 -11.81
CA LYS A 241 8.32 13.48 -10.35
C LYS A 241 7.18 12.71 -9.74
N LEU A 242 6.02 12.71 -10.40
CA LEU A 242 4.88 11.91 -9.98
C LEU A 242 5.27 10.43 -9.83
N HIS A 243 5.92 9.84 -10.84
CA HIS A 243 6.32 8.43 -10.80
C HIS A 243 7.35 8.13 -9.69
N ALA A 244 8.26 9.08 -9.40
CA ALA A 244 9.18 8.96 -8.26
C ALA A 244 8.46 9.00 -6.90
N ILE A 245 7.40 9.79 -6.78
CA ILE A 245 6.56 9.85 -5.57
C ILE A 245 5.71 8.59 -5.43
N LEU A 246 5.15 8.08 -6.53
CA LEU A 246 4.43 6.80 -6.55
C LEU A 246 5.35 5.64 -6.15
N LEU A 247 6.61 5.65 -6.60
CA LEU A 247 7.61 4.68 -6.17
C LEU A 247 7.88 4.80 -4.67
N ALA A 248 8.00 6.01 -4.12
CA ALA A 248 8.17 6.23 -2.69
C ALA A 248 6.99 5.67 -1.87
N GLU A 249 5.76 5.81 -2.36
CA GLU A 249 4.58 5.20 -1.73
C GLU A 249 4.66 3.67 -1.73
N CYS A 250 5.04 3.07 -2.86
CA CYS A 250 5.22 1.62 -2.97
C CYS A 250 6.26 1.13 -1.94
N MET A 251 7.38 1.86 -1.81
CA MET A 251 8.43 1.54 -0.85
C MET A 251 7.92 1.55 0.59
N MET A 252 7.21 2.60 1.01
CA MET A 252 6.62 2.66 2.35
C MET A 252 5.53 1.60 2.56
N SER A 253 4.85 1.17 1.50
CA SER A 253 3.86 0.09 1.56
C SER A 253 4.48 -1.29 1.78
N ILE A 254 5.68 -1.52 1.21
CA ILE A 254 6.41 -2.78 1.33
C ILE A 254 7.19 -2.83 2.65
N LEU A 255 7.97 -1.79 2.95
CA LEU A 255 8.95 -1.79 4.06
C LEU A 255 8.41 -1.15 5.35
N GLY A 256 7.29 -0.44 5.29
CA GLY A 256 6.72 0.29 6.41
C GLY A 256 7.06 1.77 6.39
N GLU A 257 6.45 2.52 7.31
CA GLU A 257 6.60 3.98 7.36
C GLU A 257 8.01 4.44 7.71
N ASP A 258 8.74 3.64 8.49
CA ASP A 258 10.08 3.96 8.98
C ASP A 258 11.11 4.03 7.84
N TRP A 259 10.88 3.36 6.71
CA TRP A 259 11.76 3.45 5.54
C TRP A 259 11.97 4.89 5.05
N LEU A 260 11.02 5.81 5.25
CA LEU A 260 11.21 7.20 4.84
C LEU A 260 12.19 7.94 5.77
N CYS A 261 12.30 7.51 7.03
CA CYS A 261 13.05 8.17 8.10
C CYS A 261 14.26 7.39 8.61
N GLU A 262 14.52 6.18 8.12
CA GLU A 262 15.68 5.38 8.49
C GLU A 262 16.98 5.97 7.93
N ASP A 263 18.05 5.95 8.72
CA ASP A 263 19.39 6.26 8.22
C ASP A 263 19.98 5.01 7.54
N LEU A 264 19.98 5.02 6.21
CA LEU A 264 20.46 3.88 5.42
C LEU A 264 21.95 4.09 5.11
N GLU A 265 22.80 3.19 5.60
CA GLU A 265 24.22 3.19 5.25
C GLU A 265 24.41 2.87 3.76
N VAL A 266 24.72 3.89 2.96
CA VAL A 266 25.17 3.70 1.58
C VAL A 266 26.70 3.61 1.62
N GLN A 267 27.24 2.41 1.40
CA GLN A 267 28.66 2.29 1.06
C GLN A 267 28.87 3.02 -0.28
N ASP A 268 29.80 3.98 -0.29
CA ASP A 268 30.40 4.68 -1.45
C ASP A 268 29.89 6.05 -1.96
N ASP A 269 28.97 6.79 -1.33
CA ASP A 269 28.57 8.12 -1.83
C ASP A 269 28.81 9.30 -0.87
N GLN A 270 29.64 10.27 -1.29
CA GLN A 270 29.88 11.54 -0.56
C GLN A 270 28.71 12.55 -0.69
N ASN A 271 27.63 12.20 -1.40
CA ASN A 271 26.50 13.10 -1.74
C ASN A 271 25.13 12.58 -1.25
N VAL A 272 25.08 11.74 -0.22
CA VAL A 272 23.80 11.27 0.33
C VAL A 272 23.06 12.44 0.99
N LEU A 273 21.81 12.68 0.54
CA LEU A 273 20.94 13.68 1.13
C LEU A 273 20.59 13.26 2.56
N PRO A 274 20.79 14.12 3.58
CA PRO A 274 20.36 13.82 4.94
C PRO A 274 18.89 13.41 5.01
N VAL A 275 18.57 12.42 5.84
CA VAL A 275 17.22 11.87 6.01
C VAL A 275 16.16 12.97 6.17
N ASP A 276 16.41 13.95 7.04
CA ASP A 276 15.51 15.10 7.23
C ASP A 276 15.13 15.80 5.92
N LYS A 277 16.12 16.03 5.07
CA LYS A 277 15.92 16.72 3.80
C LYS A 277 15.22 15.81 2.79
N PHE A 278 15.43 14.50 2.86
CA PHE A 278 14.74 13.54 2.01
C PHE A 278 13.24 13.48 2.34
N VAL A 279 12.89 13.36 3.63
CA VAL A 279 11.50 13.40 4.11
C VAL A 279 10.78 14.65 3.59
N LEU A 280 11.38 15.83 3.79
CA LEU A 280 10.81 17.09 3.34
C LEU A 280 10.73 17.18 1.81
N LEU A 281 11.72 16.68 1.09
CA LEU A 281 11.72 16.67 -0.37
C LEU A 281 10.57 15.83 -0.93
N VAL A 282 10.32 14.66 -0.35
CA VAL A 282 9.20 13.78 -0.73
C VAL A 282 7.87 14.46 -0.43
N LEU A 283 7.70 15.00 0.79
CA LEU A 283 6.47 15.69 1.19
C LEU A 283 6.17 16.92 0.32
N GLU A 284 7.15 17.80 0.09
CA GLU A 284 6.95 19.00 -0.73
C GLU A 284 6.66 18.64 -2.19
N SER A 285 7.30 17.60 -2.72
CA SER A 285 7.02 17.14 -4.09
C SER A 285 5.61 16.54 -4.18
N ALA A 286 5.20 15.72 -3.21
CA ALA A 286 3.85 15.16 -3.12
C ALA A 286 2.79 16.26 -3.01
N ARG A 287 3.01 17.28 -2.18
CA ARG A 287 2.11 18.43 -2.02
C ARG A 287 1.89 19.17 -3.34
N VAL A 288 2.94 19.40 -4.11
CA VAL A 288 2.83 20.04 -5.44
C VAL A 288 1.99 19.18 -6.39
N GLU A 289 2.25 17.88 -6.47
CA GLU A 289 1.48 16.98 -7.34
C GLU A 289 0.01 16.84 -6.90
N VAL A 290 -0.27 16.81 -5.59
CA VAL A 290 -1.64 16.86 -5.06
C VAL A 290 -2.33 18.14 -5.52
N ALA A 291 -1.69 19.30 -5.39
CA ALA A 291 -2.25 20.57 -5.84
C ALA A 291 -2.56 20.57 -7.35
N VAL A 292 -1.65 20.03 -8.17
CA VAL A 292 -1.84 19.93 -9.63
C VAL A 292 -3.02 19.01 -9.95
N LEU A 293 -3.05 17.80 -9.39
CA LEU A 293 -4.11 16.83 -9.69
C LEU A 293 -5.48 17.28 -9.20
N LEU A 294 -5.57 17.92 -8.03
CA LEU A 294 -6.84 18.48 -7.53
C LEU A 294 -7.37 19.57 -8.47
N ASN A 295 -6.51 20.49 -8.91
CA ASN A 295 -6.90 21.55 -9.85
C ASN A 295 -7.33 20.98 -11.21
N GLU A 296 -6.58 20.01 -11.76
CA GLU A 296 -6.95 19.35 -13.01
C GLU A 296 -8.27 18.59 -12.89
N LEU A 297 -8.50 17.88 -11.79
CA LEU A 297 -9.76 17.16 -11.54
C LEU A 297 -10.93 18.13 -11.37
N ALA A 298 -10.76 19.22 -10.62
CA ALA A 298 -11.77 20.25 -10.47
C ALA A 298 -12.15 20.86 -11.83
N TYR A 299 -11.16 21.23 -12.64
CA TYR A 299 -11.38 21.74 -14.00
C TYR A 299 -12.13 20.74 -14.88
N LEU A 300 -11.67 19.48 -14.94
CA LEU A 300 -12.28 18.45 -15.77
C LEU A 300 -13.72 18.14 -15.35
N LYS A 301 -14.00 18.13 -14.04
CA LYS A 301 -15.32 17.79 -13.50
C LYS A 301 -16.32 18.94 -13.56
N TYR A 302 -15.88 20.16 -13.30
CA TYR A 302 -16.79 21.28 -13.05
C TYR A 302 -16.81 22.31 -14.18
N GLU A 303 -15.69 22.46 -14.90
CA GLU A 303 -15.54 23.52 -15.91
C GLU A 303 -15.50 22.99 -17.36
N SER A 304 -15.04 21.76 -17.59
CA SER A 304 -14.89 21.21 -18.94
C SER A 304 -16.22 20.80 -19.59
N SER A 305 -16.37 21.06 -20.90
CA SER A 305 -17.52 20.58 -21.67
C SER A 305 -17.38 19.07 -21.92
N LYS A 306 -18.37 18.29 -21.45
CA LYS A 306 -18.39 16.81 -21.52
C LYS A 306 -18.06 16.28 -22.92
N THR A 307 -16.86 15.73 -23.10
CA THR A 307 -16.44 14.98 -24.29
C THR A 307 -16.04 13.56 -23.86
N SER A 308 -16.16 12.58 -24.75
CA SER A 308 -16.01 11.16 -24.40
C SER A 308 -14.57 10.70 -24.16
N GLN A 309 -13.56 11.54 -24.45
CA GLN A 309 -12.14 11.26 -24.13
C GLN A 309 -11.77 11.63 -22.69
N THR A 310 -12.69 12.21 -21.92
CA THR A 310 -12.44 12.72 -20.57
C THR A 310 -12.41 11.62 -19.49
N ASP A 311 -13.12 10.51 -19.68
CA ASP A 311 -13.38 9.55 -18.58
C ASP A 311 -12.16 8.70 -18.19
N GLU A 312 -11.35 8.24 -19.15
CA GLU A 312 -10.13 7.46 -18.87
C GLU A 312 -9.04 8.34 -18.25
N ALA A 313 -8.88 9.56 -18.75
CA ALA A 313 -7.94 10.54 -18.20
C ALA A 313 -8.32 10.96 -16.76
N VAL A 314 -9.60 11.14 -16.47
CA VAL A 314 -10.11 11.42 -15.11
C VAL A 314 -9.84 10.23 -14.19
N SER A 315 -10.15 9.01 -14.64
CA SER A 315 -9.94 7.79 -13.85
C SER A 315 -8.47 7.60 -13.47
N GLN A 316 -7.55 7.83 -14.42
CA GLN A 316 -6.12 7.75 -14.14
C GLN A 316 -5.66 8.82 -13.14
N LYS A 317 -6.17 10.05 -13.26
CA LYS A 317 -5.85 11.14 -12.32
C LYS A 317 -6.39 10.86 -10.92
N GLN A 318 -7.60 10.33 -10.80
CA GLN A 318 -8.17 9.90 -9.52
C GLN A 318 -7.33 8.80 -8.87
N ARG A 319 -6.87 7.81 -9.67
CA ARG A 319 -5.99 6.75 -9.17
C ARG A 319 -4.67 7.31 -8.66
N ASN A 320 -4.03 8.21 -9.42
CA ASN A 320 -2.78 8.85 -9.00
C ASN A 320 -2.97 9.68 -7.72
N LEU A 321 -4.06 10.44 -7.62
CA LEU A 321 -4.39 11.21 -6.43
C LEU A 321 -4.61 10.32 -5.20
N ALA A 322 -5.30 9.19 -5.37
CA ALA A 322 -5.51 8.24 -4.27
C ALA A 322 -4.19 7.66 -3.75
N ILE A 323 -3.22 7.37 -4.64
CA ILE A 323 -1.88 6.91 -4.23
C ILE A 323 -1.13 8.04 -3.50
N LEU A 324 -1.20 9.28 -3.99
CA LEU A 324 -0.61 10.41 -3.27
C LEU A 324 -1.23 10.60 -1.88
N PHE A 325 -2.55 10.49 -1.73
CA PHE A 325 -3.18 10.52 -0.42
C PHE A 325 -2.72 9.38 0.48
N SER A 326 -2.56 8.16 -0.04
CA SER A 326 -1.96 7.04 0.71
C SER A 326 -0.55 7.39 1.23
N LEU A 327 0.29 8.00 0.38
CA LEU A 327 1.62 8.47 0.79
C LEU A 327 1.52 9.51 1.91
N ILE A 328 0.63 10.51 1.78
CA ILE A 328 0.44 11.53 2.82
C ILE A 328 -0.07 10.90 4.13
N GLU A 329 -1.01 9.95 4.10
CA GLU A 329 -1.48 9.20 5.28
C GLU A 329 -0.31 8.49 5.99
N ARG A 330 0.57 7.85 5.23
CA ARG A 330 1.76 7.18 5.78
C ARG A 330 2.75 8.17 6.40
N ILE A 331 2.93 9.34 5.80
CA ILE A 331 3.74 10.43 6.37
C ILE A 331 3.11 10.96 7.67
N ILE A 332 1.78 11.12 7.72
CA ILE A 332 1.05 11.51 8.94
C ILE A 332 1.30 10.49 10.06
N LYS A 333 1.15 9.19 9.75
CA LYS A 333 1.40 8.11 10.71
C LYS A 333 2.85 8.08 11.20
N MET A 334 3.81 8.23 10.29
CA MET A 334 5.25 8.33 10.63
C MET A 334 5.51 9.47 11.62
N ILE A 335 4.93 10.65 11.38
CA ILE A 335 5.09 11.81 12.26
C ILE A 335 4.40 11.58 13.61
N SER A 336 3.19 11.02 13.62
CA SER A 336 2.47 10.70 14.85
C SER A 336 3.29 9.76 15.74
N ASN A 337 3.82 8.67 15.17
CA ASN A 337 4.71 7.72 15.86
C ASN A 337 5.97 8.40 16.41
N ALA A 338 6.55 9.36 15.68
CA ALA A 338 7.71 10.12 16.15
C ALA A 338 7.40 11.02 17.36
N THR A 339 6.14 11.46 17.50
CA THR A 339 5.72 12.39 18.56
C THR A 339 5.12 11.70 19.79
N SER A 340 4.60 10.49 19.67
CA SER A 340 3.84 9.80 20.73
C SER A 340 4.69 9.19 21.85
N GLY A 341 6.02 9.07 21.68
CA GLY A 341 6.95 8.61 22.73
C GLY A 341 6.79 7.13 23.13
N GLU A 342 5.80 6.42 22.60
CA GLU A 342 5.58 4.99 22.78
C GLU A 342 6.30 4.21 21.67
N GLY A 343 7.61 4.06 21.81
CA GLY A 343 8.46 3.33 20.87
C GLY A 343 9.95 3.59 21.09
N ALA A 344 10.82 2.79 20.48
CA ALA A 344 12.23 3.16 20.39
C ALA A 344 12.31 4.53 19.67
N PRO A 345 13.00 5.54 20.23
CA PRO A 345 13.03 6.85 19.62
C PRO A 345 13.55 6.73 18.19
N ILE A 346 12.80 7.26 17.21
CA ILE A 346 13.30 7.50 15.86
C ILE A 346 14.42 8.54 16.02
N GLN A 347 15.64 8.09 16.31
CA GLN A 347 16.80 8.94 16.54
C GLN A 347 17.21 9.73 15.28
N ALA A 348 16.53 9.51 14.14
CA ALA A 348 16.94 10.00 12.84
C ALA A 348 16.32 11.35 12.41
N ILE A 349 15.12 11.74 12.88
CA ILE A 349 14.47 13.00 12.45
C ILE A 349 14.59 14.09 13.51
N ARG A 350 15.03 15.29 13.09
CA ARG A 350 15.06 16.47 13.97
C ARG A 350 13.66 17.04 14.20
N GLU A 351 13.39 17.53 15.41
CA GLU A 351 12.14 18.21 15.76
C GLU A 351 11.80 19.36 14.80
N SER A 352 12.80 20.13 14.34
CA SER A 352 12.57 21.21 13.36
C SER A 352 12.04 20.69 12.01
N THR A 353 12.44 19.48 11.62
CA THR A 353 11.94 18.79 10.42
C THR A 353 10.49 18.36 10.62
N ILE A 354 10.14 17.81 11.79
CA ILE A 354 8.75 17.45 12.13
C ILE A 354 7.85 18.69 12.03
N MET A 355 8.27 19.83 12.59
CA MET A 355 7.49 21.07 12.52
C MET A 355 7.30 21.58 11.08
N GLN A 356 8.33 21.45 10.24
CA GLN A 356 8.22 21.78 8.81
C GLN A 356 7.25 20.84 8.09
N ALA A 357 7.32 19.54 8.39
CA ALA A 357 6.42 18.55 7.82
C ALA A 357 4.96 18.81 8.24
N ILE A 358 4.69 19.12 9.51
CA ILE A 358 3.36 19.51 9.99
C ILE A 358 2.85 20.75 9.26
N THR A 359 3.72 21.71 8.95
CA THR A 359 3.35 22.91 8.18
C THR A 359 2.95 22.53 6.75
N GLY A 360 3.76 21.72 6.05
CA GLY A 360 3.43 21.23 4.70
C GLY A 360 2.16 20.38 4.66
N LEU A 361 1.90 19.58 5.70
CA LEU A 361 0.66 18.82 5.84
C LEU A 361 -0.55 19.73 6.03
N ASN A 362 -0.48 20.74 6.90
CA ASN A 362 -1.55 21.74 7.07
C ASN A 362 -1.90 22.42 5.73
N GLU A 363 -0.89 22.80 4.95
CA GLU A 363 -1.09 23.38 3.63
C GLU A 363 -1.77 22.40 2.67
N THR A 364 -1.30 21.15 2.64
CA THR A 364 -1.87 20.09 1.80
C THR A 364 -3.34 19.84 2.13
N ILE A 365 -3.66 19.71 3.42
CA ILE A 365 -5.04 19.48 3.88
C ILE A 365 -5.92 20.70 3.62
N SER A 366 -5.39 21.92 3.72
CA SER A 366 -6.12 23.12 3.29
C SER A 366 -6.50 23.07 1.82
N LEU A 367 -5.61 22.59 0.93
CA LEU A 367 -5.92 22.43 -0.50
C LEU A 367 -6.99 21.36 -0.75
N VAL A 368 -6.94 20.25 0.00
CA VAL A 368 -7.98 19.21 -0.07
C VAL A 368 -9.34 19.75 0.40
N LEU A 369 -9.36 20.57 1.45
CA LEU A 369 -10.58 21.24 1.91
C LEU A 369 -11.11 22.23 0.87
N ASP A 370 -10.24 22.94 0.15
CA ASP A 370 -10.64 23.84 -0.94
C ASP A 370 -11.29 23.03 -2.09
N PHE A 371 -10.73 21.88 -2.45
CA PHE A 371 -11.35 20.97 -3.43
C PHE A 371 -12.73 20.45 -2.98
N LEU A 372 -12.89 20.13 -1.69
CA LEU A 372 -14.19 19.75 -1.13
C LEU A 372 -15.19 20.92 -1.12
N GLN A 373 -14.71 22.14 -0.88
CA GLN A 373 -15.52 23.35 -0.98
C GLN A 373 -16.01 23.58 -2.42
N ASP A 374 -15.15 23.40 -3.43
CA ASP A 374 -15.55 23.47 -4.83
C ASP A 374 -16.61 22.41 -5.16
N ALA A 375 -16.44 21.18 -4.68
CA ALA A 375 -17.44 20.12 -4.86
C ALA A 375 -18.79 20.49 -4.24
N LYS A 376 -18.79 21.06 -3.03
CA LYS A 376 -19.98 21.57 -2.33
C LYS A 376 -20.68 22.65 -3.14
N ASP A 377 -19.94 23.62 -3.66
CA ASP A 377 -20.48 24.76 -4.41
C ASP A 377 -21.09 24.32 -5.76
N HIS A 378 -20.58 23.23 -6.35
CA HIS A 378 -21.15 22.60 -7.54
C HIS A 378 -22.21 21.53 -7.23
N GLY A 379 -22.56 21.34 -5.96
CA GLY A 379 -23.57 20.37 -5.52
C GLY A 379 -23.18 18.90 -5.73
N GLN A 380 -21.88 18.60 -5.90
CA GLN A 380 -21.40 17.24 -6.04
C GLN A 380 -20.98 16.64 -4.72
N ARG A 381 -21.65 15.54 -4.36
CA ARG A 381 -21.43 14.82 -3.10
C ARG A 381 -21.03 13.36 -3.29
N LYS A 382 -20.92 12.88 -4.52
CA LYS A 382 -20.70 11.48 -4.83
C LYS A 382 -19.48 11.27 -5.72
N GLY A 383 -18.58 10.38 -5.31
CA GLY A 383 -17.39 10.01 -6.06
C GLY A 383 -16.24 9.56 -5.17
N ASP A 384 -15.46 8.59 -5.63
CA ASP A 384 -14.38 7.98 -4.84
C ASP A 384 -13.25 8.96 -4.53
N ASP A 385 -13.03 9.97 -5.36
CA ASP A 385 -12.07 11.05 -5.09
C ASP A 385 -12.53 11.97 -3.96
N LEU A 386 -13.84 12.25 -3.85
CA LEU A 386 -14.40 12.99 -2.72
C LEU A 386 -14.29 12.17 -1.44
N LEU A 387 -14.55 10.86 -1.53
CA LEU A 387 -14.42 9.95 -0.40
C LEU A 387 -12.94 9.82 0.05
N ALA A 388 -12.00 9.73 -0.89
CA ALA A 388 -10.57 9.74 -0.60
C ALA A 388 -10.12 11.06 0.02
N ALA A 389 -10.66 12.20 -0.44
CA ALA A 389 -10.42 13.52 0.17
C ALA A 389 -10.96 13.60 1.61
N ALA A 390 -12.16 13.08 1.87
CA ALA A 390 -12.71 12.99 3.23
C ALA A 390 -11.85 12.09 4.13
N ARG A 391 -11.34 10.97 3.59
CA ARG A 391 -10.46 10.05 4.30
C ARG A 391 -9.15 10.70 4.76
N ILE A 392 -8.42 11.36 3.85
CA ILE A 392 -7.15 12.01 4.20
C ILE A 392 -7.36 13.17 5.20
N VAL A 393 -8.45 13.93 5.05
CA VAL A 393 -8.85 14.97 6.02
C VAL A 393 -9.10 14.35 7.39
N GLY A 394 -9.90 13.27 7.46
CA GLY A 394 -10.18 12.54 8.69
C GLY A 394 -8.92 11.99 9.35
N SER A 395 -8.03 11.38 8.56
CA SER A 395 -6.74 10.84 9.03
C SER A 395 -5.84 11.92 9.61
N TYR A 396 -5.75 13.10 8.98
CA TYR A 396 -4.93 14.19 9.52
C TYR A 396 -5.52 14.80 10.79
N LEU A 397 -6.84 15.03 10.79
CA LEU A 397 -7.52 15.64 11.94
C LEU A 397 -7.64 14.68 13.13
N ALA A 398 -7.41 13.38 12.94
CA ALA A 398 -7.20 12.45 14.04
C ALA A 398 -5.96 12.83 14.87
N GLU A 399 -4.90 13.32 14.23
CA GLU A 399 -3.66 13.73 14.89
C GLU A 399 -3.68 15.22 15.29
N ALA A 400 -4.38 16.05 14.52
CA ALA A 400 -4.49 17.49 14.75
C ALA A 400 -5.96 17.97 14.69
N PRO A 401 -6.80 17.69 15.71
CA PRO A 401 -8.26 17.93 15.67
C PRO A 401 -8.67 19.39 15.45
N TYR A 402 -7.80 20.33 15.78
CA TYR A 402 -8.05 21.77 15.66
C TYR A 402 -7.35 22.42 14.46
N ALA A 403 -6.66 21.63 13.62
CA ALA A 403 -6.10 22.14 12.37
C ALA A 403 -7.22 22.60 11.43
N CYS A 404 -6.97 23.69 10.69
CA CYS A 404 -7.92 24.27 9.75
C CYS A 404 -9.34 24.51 10.33
N LYS A 405 -9.46 24.74 11.65
CA LYS A 405 -10.73 24.73 12.41
C LYS A 405 -11.91 25.43 11.72
N GLU A 406 -11.68 26.62 11.17
CA GLU A 406 -12.72 27.40 10.49
C GLU A 406 -13.22 26.72 9.20
N LYS A 407 -12.30 26.31 8.30
CA LYS A 407 -12.65 25.61 7.06
C LYS A 407 -13.31 24.26 7.35
N THR A 408 -12.71 23.48 8.25
CA THR A 408 -13.24 22.18 8.67
C THR A 408 -14.65 22.33 9.26
N GLY A 409 -14.86 23.31 10.14
CA GLY A 409 -16.18 23.58 10.73
C GLY A 409 -17.25 23.92 9.69
N ASN A 410 -16.90 24.73 8.68
CA ASN A 410 -17.83 25.13 7.61
C ASN A 410 -18.15 24.00 6.61
N LEU A 411 -17.25 23.02 6.48
CA LEU A 411 -17.37 21.90 5.55
C LEU A 411 -17.86 20.62 6.22
N LEU A 412 -17.88 20.53 7.54
CA LEU A 412 -18.16 19.28 8.25
C LEU A 412 -19.51 18.64 7.86
N GLU A 413 -20.56 19.44 7.74
CA GLU A 413 -21.88 18.97 7.26
C GLU A 413 -21.80 18.38 5.85
N PHE A 414 -21.04 19.03 4.95
CA PHE A 414 -20.85 18.55 3.59
C PHE A 414 -20.03 17.27 3.56
N ILE A 415 -18.94 17.19 4.34
CA ILE A 415 -18.13 15.97 4.47
C ILE A 415 -19.00 14.79 4.91
N PHE A 416 -19.88 14.98 5.88
CA PHE A 416 -20.84 13.96 6.35
C PHE A 416 -21.89 13.55 5.31
N SER A 417 -22.02 14.30 4.22
CA SER A 417 -22.92 13.99 3.10
C SER A 417 -22.22 13.29 1.93
N ILE A 418 -20.89 13.15 1.98
CA ILE A 418 -20.09 12.53 0.91
C ILE A 418 -20.34 11.03 0.86
N GLU A 419 -20.63 10.54 -0.34
CA GLU A 419 -20.87 9.13 -0.67
C GLU A 419 -19.78 8.63 -1.62
N GLY A 420 -19.26 7.42 -1.39
CA GLY A 420 -18.48 6.71 -2.40
C GLY A 420 -19.29 6.43 -3.67
N GLN A 421 -18.62 6.13 -4.78
CA GLN A 421 -19.27 5.91 -6.08
C GLN A 421 -20.32 4.78 -6.01
N ASP A 422 -20.00 3.70 -5.29
CA ASP A 422 -20.87 2.54 -5.11
C ASP A 422 -21.69 2.60 -3.80
N GLU A 423 -21.54 3.67 -3.03
CA GLU A 423 -22.17 3.78 -1.72
C GLU A 423 -23.62 4.29 -1.82
N SER A 424 -24.51 3.71 -1.02
CA SER A 424 -25.93 4.08 -0.98
C SER A 424 -26.27 5.13 0.09
N SER A 425 -25.31 5.47 0.94
CA SER A 425 -25.43 6.34 2.11
C SER A 425 -24.02 6.80 2.49
N PRO A 426 -23.81 7.96 3.11
CA PRO A 426 -22.48 8.49 3.41
C PRO A 426 -21.80 7.81 4.62
N PHE A 427 -21.66 6.49 4.61
CA PHE A 427 -21.20 5.70 5.74
C PHE A 427 -19.68 5.76 5.91
N TYR A 428 -18.91 5.55 4.85
CA TYR A 428 -17.44 5.57 4.93
C TYR A 428 -16.91 6.95 5.29
N SER A 429 -17.49 8.02 4.74
CA SER A 429 -17.11 9.39 5.09
C SER A 429 -17.27 9.65 6.59
N ILE A 430 -18.39 9.20 7.19
CA ILE A 430 -18.59 9.30 8.64
C ILE A 430 -17.54 8.48 9.39
N CYS A 431 -17.26 7.25 8.96
CA CYS A 431 -16.26 6.37 9.59
C CYS A 431 -14.88 7.04 9.66
N PHE A 432 -14.44 7.67 8.56
CA PHE A 432 -13.14 8.34 8.51
C PHE A 432 -13.04 9.55 9.44
N MET A 433 -14.17 10.17 9.80
CA MET A 433 -14.21 11.31 10.71
C MET A 433 -14.29 10.89 12.19
N LEU A 434 -14.63 9.64 12.51
CA LEU A 434 -14.81 9.17 13.90
C LEU A 434 -13.60 9.41 14.81
N PRO A 435 -12.33 9.20 14.38
CA PRO A 435 -11.17 9.48 15.23
C PRO A 435 -11.13 10.93 15.71
N MET A 436 -11.35 11.89 14.80
CA MET A 436 -11.42 13.32 15.15
C MET A 436 -12.63 13.64 16.03
N LEU A 437 -13.80 13.08 15.68
CA LEU A 437 -15.05 13.34 16.42
C LEU A 437 -14.98 12.88 17.87
N SER A 438 -14.39 11.71 18.12
CA SER A 438 -14.20 11.18 19.46
C SER A 438 -13.42 12.16 20.36
N GLN A 439 -12.42 12.84 19.80
CA GLN A 439 -11.60 13.83 20.50
C GLN A 439 -12.31 15.17 20.68
N ILE A 440 -12.86 15.76 19.61
CA ILE A 440 -13.48 17.10 19.73
C ILE A 440 -14.74 17.07 20.60
N THR A 441 -15.45 15.94 20.66
CA THR A 441 -16.67 15.81 21.48
C THR A 441 -16.38 15.69 22.98
N MET A 442 -15.12 15.47 23.38
CA MET A 442 -14.73 15.59 24.80
C MET A 442 -15.01 17.01 25.34
N GLU A 443 -14.99 18.02 24.45
CA GLU A 443 -15.35 19.39 24.77
C GLU A 443 -16.80 19.72 24.35
N VAL A 444 -17.45 20.57 25.15
CA VAL A 444 -18.83 21.04 24.90
C VAL A 444 -18.96 21.72 23.54
N ASP A 445 -17.93 22.45 23.10
CA ASP A 445 -17.96 23.16 21.82
C ASP A 445 -17.93 22.21 20.62
N GLY A 446 -17.20 21.09 20.69
CA GLY A 446 -17.27 20.05 19.66
C GLY A 446 -18.65 19.37 19.63
N CYS A 447 -19.26 19.13 20.79
CA CYS A 447 -20.64 18.65 20.86
C CYS A 447 -21.64 19.63 20.22
N LYS A 448 -21.50 20.94 20.46
CA LYS A 448 -22.36 21.97 19.83
C LYS A 448 -22.20 21.98 18.31
N THR A 449 -20.97 21.88 17.82
CA THR A 449 -20.68 21.79 16.38
C THR A 449 -21.35 20.57 15.77
N LEU A 450 -21.21 19.39 16.39
CA LEU A 450 -21.84 18.17 15.91
C LEU A 450 -23.38 18.26 15.92
N ALA A 451 -23.96 18.98 16.89
CA ALA A 451 -25.40 19.18 16.99
C ALA A 451 -25.97 20.17 15.97
N SER A 452 -25.20 21.19 15.56
CA SER A 452 -25.71 22.28 14.72
C SER A 452 -26.24 21.82 13.36
N PHE A 453 -25.67 20.74 12.82
CA PHE A 453 -26.11 20.11 11.56
C PHE A 453 -26.70 18.70 11.77
N GLY A 454 -26.90 18.28 13.02
CA GLY A 454 -27.45 16.96 13.33
C GLY A 454 -26.51 15.78 13.09
N GLY A 455 -25.19 16.00 13.05
CA GLY A 455 -24.18 14.97 12.79
C GLY A 455 -24.17 13.82 13.80
N TYR A 456 -24.59 14.06 15.05
CA TYR A 456 -24.76 12.98 16.05
C TYR A 456 -25.75 11.92 15.56
N LYS A 457 -26.77 12.31 14.81
CA LYS A 457 -27.73 11.36 14.24
C LYS A 457 -27.10 10.52 13.14
N ALA A 458 -26.22 11.12 12.34
CA ALA A 458 -25.46 10.41 11.32
C ALA A 458 -24.49 9.40 11.95
N VAL A 459 -23.83 9.75 13.07
CA VAL A 459 -23.00 8.80 13.85
C VAL A 459 -23.83 7.66 14.42
N ILE A 460 -25.05 7.92 14.92
CA ILE A 460 -25.97 6.86 15.37
C ILE A 460 -26.37 5.94 14.22
N ASP A 461 -26.76 6.49 13.08
CA ASP A 461 -27.14 5.70 11.90
C ASP A 461 -25.93 4.87 11.39
N CYS A 462 -24.71 5.43 11.49
CA CYS A 462 -23.45 4.75 11.20
C CYS A 462 -23.22 3.57 12.14
N LEU A 463 -23.32 3.76 13.46
CA LEU A 463 -23.24 2.69 14.47
C LEU A 463 -24.23 1.56 14.19
N VAL A 464 -25.50 1.89 13.95
CA VAL A 464 -26.52 0.89 13.64
C VAL A 464 -26.12 0.08 12.40
N LYS A 465 -25.64 0.74 11.34
CA LYS A 465 -25.21 0.07 10.12
C LYS A 465 -23.99 -0.85 10.35
N MET A 466 -23.03 -0.44 11.18
CA MET A 466 -21.88 -1.31 11.54
C MET A 466 -22.32 -2.61 12.21
N THR A 467 -23.40 -2.60 12.98
CA THR A 467 -23.95 -3.82 13.63
C THR A 467 -24.81 -4.68 12.70
N GLU A 468 -25.37 -4.12 11.62
CA GLU A 468 -26.21 -4.85 10.66
C GLU A 468 -25.37 -5.59 9.60
N GLN A 469 -24.16 -5.11 9.31
CA GLN A 469 -23.25 -5.70 8.34
C GLN A 469 -22.34 -6.74 9.01
N ASP A 470 -22.87 -7.93 9.31
CA ASP A 470 -22.07 -9.11 9.66
C ASP A 470 -21.03 -9.37 8.54
N GLY A 471 -19.75 -9.02 8.78
CA GLY A 471 -18.63 -9.53 7.99
C GLY A 471 -18.15 -8.72 6.77
N MET A 472 -18.29 -7.39 6.74
CA MET A 472 -17.51 -6.55 5.83
C MET A 472 -16.54 -5.67 6.64
N VAL A 473 -15.25 -5.78 6.28
CA VAL A 473 -14.02 -5.14 6.82
C VAL A 473 -14.24 -3.79 7.53
N ILE A 474 -14.79 -3.80 8.74
CA ILE A 474 -14.84 -2.63 9.63
C ILE A 474 -14.10 -3.06 10.89
N ASP A 475 -13.01 -2.36 11.19
CA ASP A 475 -12.24 -2.57 12.39
C ASP A 475 -13.10 -2.25 13.63
N ASN A 476 -13.00 -3.08 14.67
CA ASN A 476 -13.64 -2.84 15.97
C ASN A 476 -13.29 -1.45 16.52
N GLY A 477 -12.11 -0.91 16.16
CA GLY A 477 -11.70 0.46 16.47
C GLY A 477 -12.75 1.50 16.04
N SER A 478 -13.36 1.35 14.87
CA SER A 478 -14.40 2.29 14.39
C SER A 478 -15.68 2.23 15.23
N MET A 479 -16.07 1.03 15.69
CA MET A 479 -17.22 0.89 16.59
C MET A 479 -16.97 1.58 17.93
N PHE A 480 -15.77 1.44 18.50
CA PHE A 480 -15.41 2.10 19.76
C PHE A 480 -15.41 3.62 19.63
N LEU A 481 -14.74 4.17 18.60
CA LEU A 481 -14.69 5.62 18.37
C LEU A 481 -16.09 6.24 18.17
N ALA A 482 -16.99 5.53 17.48
CA ALA A 482 -18.37 5.97 17.34
C ALA A 482 -19.15 5.88 18.66
N CYS A 483 -18.93 4.83 19.46
CA CYS A 483 -19.50 4.75 20.80
C CYS A 483 -19.03 5.92 21.67
N ASP A 484 -17.73 6.19 21.71
CA ASP A 484 -17.13 7.28 22.49
C ASP A 484 -17.66 8.64 22.08
N THR A 485 -17.78 8.87 20.77
CA THR A 485 -18.39 10.10 20.22
C THR A 485 -19.80 10.31 20.77
N ILE A 486 -20.63 9.26 20.82
CA ILE A 486 -21.99 9.37 21.37
C ILE A 486 -21.99 9.44 22.90
N ILE A 487 -21.11 8.73 23.60
CA ILE A 487 -20.96 8.82 25.07
C ILE A 487 -20.59 10.24 25.47
N ASN A 488 -19.61 10.85 24.80
CA ASN A 488 -19.17 12.22 25.01
C ASN A 488 -20.32 13.22 24.74
N PHE A 489 -21.03 13.03 23.63
CA PHE A 489 -22.19 13.84 23.28
C PHE A 489 -23.31 13.76 24.33
N MET A 490 -23.65 12.55 24.77
CA MET A 490 -24.70 12.27 25.76
C MET A 490 -24.32 12.75 27.17
N SER A 491 -23.04 12.74 27.51
CA SER A 491 -22.53 13.30 28.76
C SER A 491 -22.73 14.82 28.83
N ASN A 492 -22.67 15.49 27.68
CA ASN A 492 -22.87 16.94 27.54
C ASN A 492 -24.30 17.35 27.16
N ARG A 493 -25.29 16.44 27.27
CA ARG A 493 -26.69 16.64 26.84
C ARG A 493 -27.40 17.86 27.43
N ASN A 494 -27.00 18.32 28.61
CA ASN A 494 -27.62 19.49 29.25
C ASN A 494 -27.25 20.80 28.52
N SER A 495 -26.11 20.81 27.82
CA SER A 495 -25.62 21.96 27.06
C SER A 495 -26.06 21.96 25.60
N VAL A 496 -26.60 20.83 25.12
CA VAL A 496 -26.93 20.58 23.72
C VAL A 496 -28.30 19.93 23.70
N HIS A 497 -29.38 20.71 23.52
CA HIS A 497 -30.76 20.19 23.67
C HIS A 497 -31.06 19.00 22.71
N ILE A 498 -31.14 17.76 23.23
CA ILE A 498 -31.34 16.54 22.43
C ILE A 498 -32.81 16.09 22.43
N PRO A 499 -33.53 16.15 21.30
CA PRO A 499 -34.79 15.43 21.16
C PRO A 499 -34.51 13.95 20.91
N VAL A 500 -35.04 13.08 21.77
CA VAL A 500 -34.98 11.62 21.55
C VAL A 500 -35.92 11.24 20.42
N ASP A 501 -35.36 10.75 19.32
CA ASP A 501 -36.09 10.23 18.16
C ASP A 501 -35.98 8.70 18.03
N SER A 502 -36.57 8.14 16.97
CA SER A 502 -36.60 6.69 16.72
C SER A 502 -35.21 6.07 16.48
N ARG A 503 -34.18 6.85 16.17
CA ARG A 503 -32.82 6.34 15.92
C ARG A 503 -32.19 5.80 17.19
N PHE A 504 -32.46 6.44 18.34
CA PHE A 504 -31.99 5.95 19.64
C PHE A 504 -32.58 4.59 20.00
N ILE A 505 -33.81 4.30 19.55
CA ILE A 505 -34.44 3.00 19.75
C ILE A 505 -33.77 1.93 18.87
N ARG A 506 -33.47 2.27 17.61
CA ARG A 506 -32.69 1.40 16.72
C ARG A 506 -31.29 1.15 17.28
N LEU A 507 -30.64 2.18 17.83
CA LEU A 507 -29.33 2.08 18.46
C LEU A 507 -29.33 1.15 19.67
N LEU A 508 -30.31 1.25 20.56
CA LEU A 508 -30.44 0.32 21.70
C LEU A 508 -30.45 -1.14 21.22
N LYS A 509 -31.21 -1.43 20.17
CA LYS A 509 -31.29 -2.78 19.59
C LYS A 509 -29.96 -3.22 18.96
N ALA A 510 -29.31 -2.33 18.23
CA ALA A 510 -28.00 -2.55 17.62
C ALA A 510 -26.93 -2.89 18.67
N LEU A 511 -26.83 -2.08 19.74
CA LEU A 511 -25.85 -2.26 20.81
C LEU A 511 -26.03 -3.60 21.55
N VAL A 512 -27.28 -3.96 21.86
CA VAL A 512 -27.60 -5.23 22.51
C VAL A 512 -27.26 -6.42 21.61
N THR A 513 -27.47 -6.28 20.29
CA THR A 513 -27.11 -7.32 19.32
C THR A 513 -25.58 -7.48 19.23
N TRP A 514 -24.86 -6.36 19.10
CA TRP A 514 -23.40 -6.34 19.05
C TRP A 514 -22.76 -6.95 20.30
N ALA A 515 -23.13 -6.49 21.49
CA ALA A 515 -22.59 -7.00 22.75
C ALA A 515 -23.09 -8.41 23.12
N GLY A 516 -24.14 -8.90 22.45
CA GLY A 516 -24.60 -10.28 22.57
C GLY A 516 -23.67 -11.30 21.89
N THR A 517 -22.73 -10.87 21.05
CA THR A 517 -21.83 -11.76 20.29
C THR A 517 -20.55 -12.14 21.03
N THR A 518 -20.21 -11.46 22.13
CA THR A 518 -18.92 -11.64 22.82
C THR A 518 -19.01 -11.30 24.31
N ASP A 519 -18.18 -11.94 25.13
CA ASP A 519 -17.98 -11.66 26.57
C ASP A 519 -16.84 -10.69 26.88
N ALA A 520 -16.19 -10.13 25.86
CA ALA A 520 -15.09 -9.20 26.03
C ALA A 520 -15.55 -7.89 26.71
N SER A 521 -14.85 -7.49 27.79
CA SER A 521 -15.14 -6.24 28.52
C SER A 521 -15.06 -5.01 27.62
N SER A 522 -14.12 -5.03 26.67
CA SER A 522 -13.95 -3.98 25.67
C SER A 522 -15.20 -3.71 24.83
N VAL A 523 -16.09 -4.69 24.67
CA VAL A 523 -17.36 -4.53 23.92
C VAL A 523 -18.54 -4.33 24.87
N THR A 524 -18.62 -5.13 25.94
CA THR A 524 -19.76 -5.08 26.87
C THR A 524 -19.86 -3.74 27.60
N MET A 525 -18.73 -3.14 27.99
CA MET A 525 -18.67 -1.90 28.76
C MET A 525 -19.17 -0.67 27.97
N PRO A 526 -18.65 -0.34 26.78
CA PRO A 526 -19.13 0.81 26.01
C PRO A 526 -20.60 0.64 25.57
N ALA A 527 -20.99 -0.58 25.16
CA ALA A 527 -22.37 -0.86 24.79
C ALA A 527 -23.34 -0.68 25.98
N SER A 528 -22.98 -1.19 27.15
CA SER A 528 -23.79 -1.04 28.38
C SER A 528 -23.83 0.40 28.86
N CYS A 529 -22.72 1.13 28.75
CA CYS A 529 -22.63 2.55 29.09
C CYS A 529 -23.61 3.38 28.26
N LEU A 530 -23.59 3.22 26.93
CA LEU A 530 -24.54 3.88 26.04
C LEU A 530 -25.98 3.47 26.33
N CYS A 531 -26.25 2.17 26.47
CA CYS A 531 -27.58 1.68 26.84
C CYS A 531 -28.10 2.34 28.13
N ALA A 532 -27.27 2.40 29.18
CA ALA A 532 -27.64 3.04 30.44
C ALA A 532 -27.93 4.54 30.29
N MET A 533 -27.17 5.26 29.45
CA MET A 533 -27.45 6.66 29.13
C MET A 533 -28.77 6.85 28.37
N LEU A 534 -29.09 5.96 27.43
CA LEU A 534 -30.30 6.03 26.61
C LEU A 534 -31.56 5.68 27.40
N LEU A 535 -31.48 4.68 28.28
CA LEU A 535 -32.57 4.32 29.20
C LEU A 535 -32.92 5.49 30.13
N ASP A 536 -31.94 6.27 30.53
CA ASP A 536 -32.15 7.46 31.36
C ASP A 536 -33.08 8.50 30.71
N LEU A 537 -33.26 8.45 29.38
CA LEU A 537 -34.06 9.42 28.64
C LEU A 537 -35.55 9.07 28.53
N LYS A 538 -35.93 7.81 28.75
CA LYS A 538 -37.30 7.30 28.51
C LYS A 538 -37.78 6.39 29.64
N SER A 539 -38.94 5.78 29.43
CA SER A 539 -39.51 4.75 30.31
C SER A 539 -39.71 3.46 29.54
N GLU A 540 -39.85 2.35 30.27
CA GLU A 540 -40.11 1.04 29.69
C GLU A 540 -41.41 1.00 28.88
N GLU A 541 -42.48 1.60 29.40
CA GLU A 541 -43.77 1.73 28.70
C GLU A 541 -43.62 2.43 27.35
N PHE A 542 -42.80 3.48 27.29
CA PHE A 542 -42.53 4.19 26.05
C PHE A 542 -41.79 3.29 25.05
N LEU A 543 -40.74 2.58 25.48
CA LEU A 543 -39.99 1.70 24.59
C LEU A 543 -40.88 0.56 24.06
N LEU A 544 -41.67 -0.09 24.91
CA LEU A 544 -42.56 -1.18 24.51
C LEU A 544 -43.71 -0.72 23.60
N SER A 545 -44.06 0.58 23.63
CA SER A 545 -45.03 1.15 22.69
C SER A 545 -44.47 1.35 21.28
N CYS A 546 -43.16 1.29 21.10
CA CYS A 546 -42.51 1.53 19.82
C CYS A 546 -42.43 0.25 18.97
N TYR A 547 -42.89 0.31 17.72
CA TYR A 547 -42.99 -0.84 16.81
C TYR A 547 -41.67 -1.64 16.63
N HIS A 548 -40.53 -0.98 16.76
CA HIS A 548 -39.21 -1.60 16.55
C HIS A 548 -38.55 -2.17 17.81
N PHE A 549 -39.22 -2.13 18.97
CA PHE A 549 -38.68 -2.58 20.25
C PHE A 549 -39.60 -3.63 20.88
N ASP A 550 -39.05 -4.81 21.18
CA ASP A 550 -39.81 -5.96 21.68
C ASP A 550 -39.31 -6.43 23.05
N ALA A 551 -40.11 -7.30 23.69
CA ALA A 551 -39.77 -7.89 24.98
C ALA A 551 -38.47 -8.72 24.95
N LYS A 552 -38.11 -9.28 23.78
CA LYS A 552 -36.86 -10.03 23.59
C LYS A 552 -35.65 -9.10 23.68
N THR A 553 -35.72 -7.93 23.05
CA THR A 553 -34.70 -6.88 23.11
C THR A 553 -34.56 -6.38 24.54
N LEU A 554 -35.67 -6.19 25.27
CA LEU A 554 -35.66 -5.81 26.69
C LEU A 554 -35.00 -6.88 27.59
N GLY A 555 -35.26 -8.16 27.31
CA GLY A 555 -34.60 -9.27 28.01
C GLY A 555 -33.08 -9.30 27.77
N SER A 556 -32.68 -9.17 26.51
CA SER A 556 -31.26 -9.15 26.11
C SER A 556 -30.52 -7.93 26.69
N LEU A 557 -31.21 -6.79 26.77
CA LEU A 557 -30.71 -5.59 27.45
C LEU A 557 -30.50 -5.84 28.96
N SER A 558 -31.42 -6.56 29.61
CA SER A 558 -31.30 -6.90 31.03
C SER A 558 -30.06 -7.77 31.28
N GLU A 559 -29.83 -8.76 30.41
CA GLU A 559 -28.64 -9.62 30.46
C GLU A 559 -27.35 -8.83 30.25
N LEU A 560 -27.32 -7.91 29.28
CA LEU A 560 -26.18 -7.02 29.04
C LEU A 560 -25.85 -6.18 30.29
N ILE A 561 -26.85 -5.56 30.92
CA ILE A 561 -26.66 -4.77 32.14
C ILE A 561 -26.13 -5.65 33.29
N ILE A 562 -26.66 -6.86 33.48
CA ILE A 562 -26.16 -7.81 34.49
C ILE A 562 -24.67 -8.12 34.27
N ARG A 563 -24.32 -8.50 33.03
CA ARG A 563 -22.94 -8.84 32.65
C ARG A 563 -21.99 -7.69 32.97
N SER A 564 -22.35 -6.46 32.59
CA SER A 564 -21.52 -5.27 32.86
C SER A 564 -21.35 -4.95 34.34
N LEU A 565 -22.36 -5.19 35.17
CA LEU A 565 -22.29 -4.92 36.61
C LEU A 565 -21.48 -5.98 37.37
N GLN A 566 -21.54 -7.25 36.93
CA GLN A 566 -20.78 -8.36 37.50
C GLN A 566 -19.30 -8.34 37.09
N GLN A 567 -18.96 -7.66 36.00
CA GLN A 567 -17.62 -7.67 35.44
C GLN A 567 -16.63 -6.96 36.37
N ASP A 568 -15.58 -7.66 36.81
CA ASP A 568 -14.48 -7.07 37.54
C ASP A 568 -13.57 -6.32 36.57
N ILE A 569 -13.32 -5.04 36.88
CA ILE A 569 -12.49 -4.16 36.04
C ILE A 569 -11.18 -3.93 36.78
N PRO A 570 -10.03 -4.18 36.12
CA PRO A 570 -8.73 -3.83 36.67
C PRO A 570 -8.65 -2.36 37.09
N ASP A 571 -8.06 -2.07 38.26
CA ASP A 571 -7.95 -0.70 38.79
C ASP A 571 -7.10 0.24 37.91
N ASP A 572 -6.29 -0.30 36.99
CA ASP A 572 -5.48 0.45 36.04
C ASP A 572 -6.25 0.88 34.77
N ASP A 573 -7.37 0.24 34.44
CA ASP A 573 -8.24 0.61 33.31
C ASP A 573 -9.22 1.72 33.71
N ARG A 574 -8.72 2.96 33.69
CA ARG A 574 -9.51 4.16 34.05
C ARG A 574 -10.73 4.37 33.15
N GLU A 575 -10.65 3.96 31.89
CA GLU A 575 -11.73 4.19 30.94
C GLU A 575 -12.91 3.26 31.22
N GLN A 576 -12.67 1.95 31.31
CA GLN A 576 -13.70 0.99 31.67
C GLN A 576 -14.25 1.27 33.08
N PHE A 577 -13.40 1.70 34.01
CA PHE A 577 -13.85 2.10 35.34
C PHE A 577 -14.85 3.28 35.29
N ASN A 578 -14.55 4.32 34.50
CA ASN A 578 -15.48 5.45 34.29
C ASN A 578 -16.80 4.98 33.66
N GLN A 579 -16.73 4.09 32.65
CA GLN A 579 -17.93 3.50 32.04
C GLN A 579 -18.75 2.72 33.07
N LYS A 580 -18.13 1.94 33.96
CA LYS A 580 -18.83 1.21 35.05
C LYS A 580 -19.54 2.17 35.99
N GLN A 581 -18.91 3.28 36.37
CA GLN A 581 -19.55 4.29 37.21
C GLN A 581 -20.77 4.91 36.53
N ILE A 582 -20.70 5.16 35.22
CA ILE A 582 -21.84 5.66 34.44
C ILE A 582 -22.97 4.62 34.44
N ILE A 583 -22.67 3.34 34.25
CA ILE A 583 -23.66 2.26 34.25
C ILE A 583 -24.33 2.16 35.62
N VAL A 584 -23.55 2.09 36.71
CA VAL A 584 -24.08 1.98 38.08
C VAL A 584 -24.92 3.20 38.46
N SER A 585 -24.41 4.41 38.21
CA SER A 585 -25.15 5.64 38.51
C SER A 585 -26.39 5.79 37.63
N GLY A 586 -26.31 5.41 36.35
CA GLY A 586 -27.43 5.36 35.42
C GLY A 586 -28.51 4.41 35.91
N TYR A 587 -28.16 3.16 36.22
CA TYR A 587 -29.08 2.15 36.74
C TYR A 587 -29.89 2.69 37.92
N ARG A 588 -29.22 3.30 38.90
CA ARG A 588 -29.88 3.92 40.06
C ARG A 588 -30.86 5.05 39.69
N ARG A 589 -30.66 5.76 38.57
CA ARG A 589 -31.56 6.84 38.10
C ARG A 589 -32.76 6.34 37.30
N TRP A 590 -32.62 5.26 36.55
CA TRP A 590 -33.69 4.79 35.65
C TRP A 590 -34.35 3.48 36.06
N ALA A 591 -33.80 2.67 36.97
CA ALA A 591 -34.33 1.35 37.32
C ALA A 591 -35.83 1.35 37.68
N ASP A 592 -36.31 2.35 38.41
CA ASP A 592 -37.73 2.44 38.78
C ASP A 592 -38.66 2.69 37.58
N ARG A 593 -38.15 3.26 36.48
CA ARG A 593 -38.87 3.43 35.21
C ARG A 593 -38.83 2.18 34.32
N PHE A 594 -38.07 1.16 34.73
CA PHE A 594 -37.85 -0.10 34.01
C PHE A 594 -38.04 -1.31 34.94
N PRO A 595 -39.27 -1.57 35.42
CA PRO A 595 -39.55 -2.61 36.41
C PRO A 595 -39.16 -4.02 35.95
N HIS A 596 -39.28 -4.36 34.67
CA HIS A 596 -38.86 -5.69 34.20
C HIS A 596 -37.34 -5.84 34.29
N VAL A 597 -36.59 -4.84 33.83
CA VAL A 597 -35.12 -4.85 33.89
C VAL A 597 -34.66 -4.89 35.34
N LYS A 598 -35.23 -4.04 36.21
CA LYS A 598 -34.91 -3.99 37.65
C LYS A 598 -35.09 -5.34 38.33
N ASN A 599 -36.24 -5.97 38.14
CA ASN A 599 -36.54 -7.27 38.75
C ASN A 599 -35.54 -8.36 38.34
N VAL A 600 -35.09 -8.36 37.07
CA VAL A 600 -34.12 -9.34 36.58
C VAL A 600 -32.71 -9.03 37.09
N VAL A 601 -32.31 -7.76 37.11
CA VAL A 601 -30.99 -7.34 37.61
C VAL A 601 -30.83 -7.62 39.11
N GLU A 602 -31.83 -7.27 39.94
CA GLU A 602 -31.77 -7.46 41.40
C GLU A 602 -31.78 -8.94 41.83
N GLN A 603 -32.19 -9.86 40.94
CA GLN A 603 -32.06 -11.30 41.17
C GLN A 603 -30.61 -11.81 41.03
N HIS A 604 -29.76 -11.09 40.28
CA HIS A 604 -28.42 -11.54 39.90
C HIS A 604 -27.29 -10.67 40.46
N VAL A 605 -27.58 -9.41 40.78
CA VAL A 605 -26.58 -8.42 41.20
C VAL A 605 -27.13 -7.54 42.31
N SER A 606 -26.33 -7.33 43.36
CA SER A 606 -26.59 -6.31 44.39
C SER A 606 -25.91 -5.00 43.97
N VAL A 607 -26.68 -3.97 43.62
CA VAL A 607 -26.19 -2.70 43.04
C VAL A 607 -26.39 -1.51 43.96
#